data_AF-A0A261KLW9-F1
#
_entry.id   AF-A0A261KLW9-F1
#
_cell.length_a   1.000
_cell.length_b   1.000
_cell.length_c   1.000
_cell.angle_alpha   90.00
_cell.angle_beta   90.00
_cell.angle_gamma   90.00
#
_symmetry.space_group_name_H-M   'P 1'
#
loop_
_entity.id
_entity.type
_entity.pdbx_description
1 polymer ?
#
loop_
_entity_poly.entity_id
_entity_poly.type
_entity_poly.pdbx_seq_one_letter_code
_entity_poly.pdbx_strand_id
1 'polypeptide(L)'
;MKIEIIGWKTKGLRCPDMDINLLFGVNPAHVSLIQMPNGTAKTTTLSLIRAAMNGEADKWDTEKVISFRRVNKFNSEGKFTLDLRVDEKRLTFELDFDFEEGKVDYYTSDSSLGGIIPKWEPPLNLYRFFNQKFVQLFIFDGEFAKDLLDSSKTHASQAIDSLFQLYLLHEIKEFTDKHWNEATKNKASEQRGLTRQQNKVNGLRERIKEVEGKKNKKQEELSLIVPKSIIARIRIYLNN
;
A
#
# COMPACT_ATOMS: atom_id res chain seq x y z
N MET A 1 0.61 5.79 17.37
CA MET A 1 1.12 6.32 16.10
C MET A 1 -0.07 6.77 15.28
N LYS A 2 -0.14 8.07 14.99
CA LYS A 2 -1.22 8.73 14.28
C LYS A 2 -0.62 9.44 13.07
N ILE A 3 -1.09 9.12 11.87
CA ILE A 3 -0.68 9.75 10.60
C ILE A 3 -1.89 10.48 10.04
N GLU A 4 -1.75 11.77 9.80
CA GLU A 4 -2.81 12.63 9.28
C GLU A 4 -2.31 13.37 8.05
N ILE A 5 -3.10 13.41 6.98
CA ILE A 5 -2.85 14.33 5.87
C ILE A 5 -3.36 15.70 6.32
N ILE A 6 -2.48 16.70 6.32
CA ILE A 6 -2.83 18.07 6.72
C ILE A 6 -2.98 19.01 5.52
N GLY A 7 -2.43 18.65 4.36
CA GLY A 7 -2.62 19.41 3.14
C GLY A 7 -1.74 18.94 1.99
N TRP A 8 -1.90 19.56 0.83
CA TRP A 8 -0.99 19.39 -0.30
C TRP A 8 -1.02 20.60 -1.23
N LYS A 9 0.03 20.72 -2.04
CA LYS A 9 0.18 21.75 -3.06
C LYS A 9 0.53 21.15 -4.40
N THR A 10 -0.02 21.72 -5.46
CA THR A 10 0.27 21.35 -6.85
C THR A 10 0.70 22.61 -7.60
N LYS A 11 1.79 22.51 -8.37
CA LYS A 11 2.25 23.58 -9.25
C LYS A 11 2.73 23.01 -10.58
N GLY A 12 2.27 23.54 -11.71
CA GLY A 12 2.76 23.14 -13.04
C GLY A 12 2.39 21.71 -13.47
N LEU A 13 1.52 21.03 -12.73
CA LEU A 13 1.08 19.66 -13.07
C LEU A 13 -0.19 19.68 -13.90
N ARG A 14 -0.61 18.51 -14.40
CA ARG A 14 -1.87 18.30 -15.12
C ARG A 14 -3.09 18.72 -14.31
N CYS A 15 -3.00 18.65 -12.97
CA CYS A 15 -3.97 19.28 -12.09
C CYS A 15 -3.82 20.81 -12.07
N PRO A 16 -4.90 21.56 -11.82
CA PRO A 16 -4.79 22.98 -11.50
C PRO A 16 -3.75 23.25 -10.41
N ASP A 17 -3.21 24.46 -10.40
CA ASP A 17 -2.36 24.90 -9.28
C ASP A 17 -3.28 25.07 -8.06
N MET A 18 -2.98 24.35 -6.98
CA MET A 18 -3.82 24.30 -5.79
C MET A 18 -2.96 24.35 -4.55
N ASP A 19 -3.51 24.94 -3.49
CA ASP A 19 -3.02 24.86 -2.12
C ASP A 19 -4.20 24.41 -1.25
N ILE A 20 -4.20 23.14 -0.85
CA ILE A 20 -5.25 22.54 -0.04
C ILE A 20 -4.74 22.43 1.39
N ASN A 21 -5.43 23.11 2.31
CA ASN A 21 -5.21 22.99 3.74
C ASN A 21 -6.44 22.30 4.37
N LEU A 22 -6.20 21.16 5.02
CA LEU A 22 -7.24 20.36 5.69
C LEU A 22 -7.39 20.72 7.18
N LEU A 23 -6.54 21.59 7.71
CA LEU A 23 -6.59 22.02 9.10
C LEU A 23 -7.82 22.91 9.37
N PHE A 24 -8.56 22.54 10.40
CA PHE A 24 -9.60 23.35 11.03
C PHE A 24 -9.12 23.75 12.43
N GLY A 25 -8.43 24.89 12.49
CA GLY A 25 -7.68 25.30 13.68
C GLY A 25 -6.38 24.50 13.80
N VAL A 26 -6.19 23.80 14.92
CA VAL A 26 -4.98 22.99 15.19
C VAL A 26 -5.07 21.59 14.58
N ASN A 27 -6.27 21.05 14.37
CA ASN A 27 -6.47 19.68 13.91
C ASN A 27 -7.09 19.64 12.51
N PRO A 28 -6.84 18.60 11.70
CA PRO A 28 -7.56 18.42 10.46
C PRO A 28 -9.06 18.24 10.73
N ALA A 29 -9.89 18.74 9.83
CA ALA A 29 -11.32 18.50 9.90
C ALA A 29 -11.60 16.98 9.83
N HIS A 30 -12.50 16.48 10.67
CA HIS A 30 -12.88 15.06 10.69
C HIS A 30 -13.35 14.55 9.33
N VAL A 31 -14.06 15.40 8.58
CA VAL A 31 -14.48 15.15 7.22
C VAL A 31 -14.18 16.38 6.39
N SER A 32 -13.41 16.20 5.31
CA SER A 32 -13.14 17.23 4.32
C SER A 32 -13.72 16.78 2.97
N LEU A 33 -14.63 17.57 2.42
CA LEU A 33 -15.21 17.30 1.10
C LEU A 33 -14.55 18.20 0.07
N ILE A 34 -13.82 17.61 -0.86
CA ILE A 34 -13.21 18.32 -1.98
C ILE A 34 -13.98 17.96 -3.25
N GLN A 35 -14.68 18.96 -3.79
CA GLN A 35 -15.43 18.81 -5.04
C GLN A 35 -14.60 19.36 -6.19
N MET A 36 -14.42 18.52 -7.20
CA MET A 36 -13.80 18.91 -8.47
C MET A 36 -14.71 18.47 -9.61
N PRO A 37 -14.78 19.20 -10.73
CA PRO A 37 -15.47 18.73 -11.93
C PRO A 37 -14.87 17.44 -12.51
N ASN A 38 -15.53 16.84 -13.49
CA ASN A 38 -14.97 15.71 -14.22
C ASN A 38 -13.79 16.18 -15.08
N GLY A 39 -12.74 15.37 -15.18
CA GLY A 39 -11.54 15.69 -15.96
C GLY A 39 -10.57 16.69 -15.30
N THR A 40 -10.90 17.28 -14.15
CA THR A 40 -10.05 18.27 -13.46
C THR A 40 -9.11 17.64 -12.43
N ALA A 41 -8.58 16.45 -12.76
CA ALA A 41 -7.44 15.83 -12.08
C ALA A 41 -7.68 15.19 -10.68
N LYS A 42 -8.90 14.72 -10.37
CA LYS A 42 -9.17 13.92 -9.16
C LYS A 42 -8.25 12.70 -9.03
N THR A 43 -8.27 11.84 -10.06
CA THR A 43 -7.47 10.60 -10.09
C THR A 43 -5.98 10.91 -10.11
N THR A 44 -5.59 12.00 -10.78
CA THR A 44 -4.19 12.48 -10.80
C THR A 44 -3.73 12.88 -9.40
N THR A 45 -4.53 13.67 -8.68
CA THR A 45 -4.22 14.09 -7.29
C THR A 45 -4.11 12.87 -6.38
N LEU A 46 -5.05 11.93 -6.49
CA LEU A 46 -5.01 10.67 -5.73
C LEU A 46 -3.75 9.85 -6.04
N SER A 47 -3.35 9.79 -7.31
CA SER A 47 -2.11 9.12 -7.73
C SER A 47 -0.86 9.79 -7.17
N LEU A 48 -0.82 11.12 -7.13
CA LEU A 48 0.31 11.88 -6.59
C LEU A 48 0.43 11.72 -5.08
N ILE A 49 -0.69 11.76 -4.34
CA ILE A 49 -0.70 11.49 -2.90
C ILE A 49 -0.16 10.08 -2.63
N ARG A 50 -0.65 9.06 -3.37
CA ARG A 50 -0.16 7.68 -3.23
C ARG A 50 1.33 7.58 -3.49
N ALA A 51 1.80 8.14 -4.60
CA ALA A 51 3.20 8.12 -5.00
C ALA A 51 4.10 8.78 -3.95
N ALA A 52 3.77 10.01 -3.53
CA ALA A 52 4.51 10.75 -2.53
C ALA A 52 4.64 9.96 -1.21
N MET A 53 3.57 9.27 -0.81
CA MET A 53 3.59 8.44 0.40
C MET A 53 4.39 7.16 0.23
N ASN A 54 4.38 6.50 -0.94
CA ASN A 54 4.94 5.15 -1.10
C ASN A 54 6.28 5.06 -1.84
N GLY A 55 6.80 6.19 -2.33
CA GLY A 55 8.05 6.24 -3.08
C GLY A 55 7.96 5.65 -4.49
N GLU A 56 6.76 5.38 -5.01
CA GLU A 56 6.58 4.73 -6.33
C GLU A 56 7.07 5.61 -7.48
N ALA A 57 7.14 6.94 -7.30
CA ALA A 57 7.61 7.83 -8.37
C ALA A 57 9.09 7.66 -8.73
N ASP A 58 9.92 7.08 -7.85
CA ASP A 58 11.32 6.73 -8.17
C ASP A 58 11.41 5.68 -9.30
N LYS A 59 10.32 4.95 -9.53
CA LYS A 59 10.22 3.86 -10.51
C LYS A 59 9.41 4.25 -11.74
N TRP A 60 8.97 5.50 -11.85
CA TRP A 60 8.23 5.95 -13.02
C TRP A 60 9.14 6.04 -14.23
N ASP A 61 8.63 5.59 -15.36
CA ASP A 61 9.26 5.80 -16.65
C ASP A 61 8.97 7.22 -17.17
N THR A 62 9.73 7.60 -18.20
CA THR A 62 9.61 8.92 -18.84
C THR A 62 8.19 9.19 -19.34
N GLU A 63 7.50 8.19 -19.90
CA GLU A 63 6.12 8.34 -20.38
C GLU A 63 5.16 8.69 -19.24
N LYS A 64 5.29 7.99 -18.11
CA LYS A 64 4.50 8.25 -16.90
C LYS A 64 4.76 9.63 -16.36
N VAL A 65 6.02 10.06 -16.27
CA VAL A 65 6.40 11.41 -15.81
C VAL A 65 5.77 12.47 -16.72
N ILE A 66 5.95 12.37 -18.04
CA ILE A 66 5.40 13.30 -19.03
C ILE A 66 3.86 13.33 -18.98
N SER A 67 3.19 12.23 -18.63
CA SER A 67 1.73 12.17 -18.51
C SER A 67 1.14 13.13 -17.46
N PHE A 68 1.97 13.57 -16.50
CA PHE A 68 1.63 14.57 -15.47
C PHE A 68 1.84 16.02 -15.92
N ARG A 69 2.38 16.26 -17.13
CA ARG A 69 2.52 17.61 -17.70
C ARG A 69 1.14 18.22 -18.03
N ARG A 70 1.05 19.55 -18.05
CA ARG A 70 -0.18 20.24 -18.45
C ARG A 70 -0.47 20.01 -19.92
N VAL A 71 -1.73 19.69 -20.21
CA VAL A 71 -2.23 19.64 -21.58
C VAL A 71 -2.21 21.06 -22.15
N ASN A 72 -1.62 21.23 -23.33
CA ASN A 72 -1.56 22.50 -24.07
C ASN A 72 -0.79 23.64 -23.40
N LYS A 73 0.12 23.35 -22.46
CA LYS A 73 1.10 24.33 -21.96
C LYS A 73 2.51 23.73 -22.03
N PHE A 74 3.45 24.52 -22.50
CA PHE A 74 4.88 24.20 -22.41
C PHE A 74 5.38 24.63 -21.03
N ASN A 75 5.23 23.76 -20.05
CA ASN A 75 5.97 23.88 -18.79
C ASN A 75 7.04 22.79 -18.75
N SER A 76 8.28 23.17 -18.45
CA SER A 76 9.41 22.23 -18.29
C SER A 76 9.36 21.52 -16.94
N GLU A 77 8.76 22.14 -15.94
CA GLU A 77 8.80 21.66 -14.56
C GLU A 77 7.40 21.55 -13.94
N GLY A 78 7.30 20.69 -12.93
CA GLY A 78 6.11 20.51 -12.10
C GLY A 78 6.50 20.19 -10.66
N LYS A 79 5.60 20.47 -9.71
CA LYS A 79 5.87 20.27 -8.29
C LYS A 79 4.63 19.79 -7.56
N PHE A 80 4.79 18.76 -6.75
CA PHE A 80 3.78 18.28 -5.82
C PHE A 80 4.36 18.22 -4.41
N THR A 81 3.70 18.87 -3.46
CA THR A 81 4.11 18.84 -2.04
C THR A 81 2.97 18.24 -1.22
N LEU A 82 3.24 17.20 -0.44
CA LEU A 82 2.30 16.56 0.46
C LEU A 82 2.74 16.80 1.90
N ASP A 83 1.85 17.41 2.68
CA ASP A 83 2.08 17.69 4.09
C ASP A 83 1.32 16.69 4.97
N LEU A 84 2.07 16.03 5.86
CA LEU A 84 1.58 15.08 6.84
C LEU A 84 1.89 15.56 8.26
N ARG A 85 1.06 15.11 9.21
CA ARG A 85 1.35 15.17 10.64
C ARG A 85 1.42 13.76 11.20
N VAL A 86 2.55 13.44 11.82
CA VAL A 86 2.85 12.14 12.41
C VAL A 86 3.15 12.35 13.89
N ASP A 87 2.29 11.86 14.78
CA ASP A 87 2.44 12.02 16.23
C ASP A 87 2.82 13.47 16.62
N GLU A 88 2.07 14.44 16.08
CA GLU A 88 2.24 15.90 16.24
C GLU A 88 3.44 16.55 15.53
N LYS A 89 4.28 15.77 14.86
CA LYS A 89 5.41 16.27 14.06
C LYS A 89 5.04 16.42 12.59
N ARG A 90 5.57 17.45 11.94
CA ARG A 90 5.37 17.64 10.49
C ARG A 90 6.34 16.77 9.71
N LEU A 91 5.79 16.06 8.73
CA LEU A 91 6.52 15.31 7.72
C LEU A 91 6.02 15.77 6.35
N THR A 92 6.92 16.18 5.47
CA THR A 92 6.57 16.67 4.14
C THR A 92 7.33 15.85 3.09
N PHE A 93 6.58 15.38 2.09
CA PHE A 93 7.12 14.78 0.88
C PHE A 93 6.93 15.74 -0.28
N GLU A 94 7.94 15.82 -1.13
CA GLU A 94 7.92 16.68 -2.31
C GLU A 94 8.42 15.91 -3.53
N LEU A 95 7.71 16.08 -4.63
CA LEU A 95 8.01 15.53 -5.93
C LEU A 95 8.29 16.71 -6.86
N ASP A 96 9.53 16.84 -7.31
CA ASP A 96 9.91 17.81 -8.34
C ASP A 96 10.05 17.08 -9.67
N PHE A 97 9.25 17.50 -10.65
CA PHE A 97 9.16 16.90 -11.98
C PHE A 97 10.01 17.71 -12.95
N ASP A 98 10.91 17.03 -13.65
CA ASP A 98 11.55 17.51 -14.86
C ASP A 98 10.89 16.82 -16.06
N PHE A 99 10.07 17.57 -16.81
CA PHE A 99 9.37 17.05 -17.98
C PHE A 99 10.23 17.02 -19.24
N GLU A 100 11.39 17.68 -19.25
CA GLU A 100 12.32 17.68 -20.37
C GLU A 100 13.24 16.45 -20.29
N GLU A 101 13.76 16.13 -19.10
CA GLU A 101 14.49 14.89 -18.83
C GLU A 101 13.57 13.68 -18.60
N GLY A 102 12.30 13.93 -18.25
CA GLY A 102 11.34 12.87 -17.94
C GLY A 102 11.64 12.17 -16.62
N LYS A 103 12.07 12.92 -15.60
CA LYS A 103 12.45 12.43 -14.27
C LYS A 103 11.63 13.09 -13.17
N VAL A 104 11.60 12.43 -12.02
CA VAL A 104 11.04 12.97 -10.77
C VAL A 104 12.06 12.79 -9.67
N ASP A 105 12.36 13.89 -8.98
CA ASP A 105 13.18 13.89 -7.78
C ASP A 105 12.30 13.93 -6.53
N TYR A 106 12.68 13.15 -5.53
CA TYR A 106 12.04 13.15 -4.22
C TYR A 106 12.77 14.03 -3.24
N TYR A 107 12.00 14.70 -2.41
CA TYR A 107 12.50 15.39 -1.24
C TYR A 107 11.66 15.02 -0.02
N THR A 108 12.33 14.69 1.10
CA THR A 108 11.69 14.41 2.39
C THR A 108 12.18 15.42 3.42
N SER A 109 11.26 15.99 4.19
CA SER A 109 11.61 16.82 5.35
C SER A 109 10.77 16.46 6.56
N ASP A 110 11.40 16.35 7.72
CA ASP A 110 10.77 16.15 9.02
C ASP A 110 11.39 17.14 10.02
N SER A 111 10.57 17.61 10.95
CA SER A 111 10.99 18.28 12.19
C SER A 111 12.19 17.64 12.90
N SER A 112 12.35 16.31 12.82
CA SER A 112 13.45 15.58 13.44
C SER A 112 14.77 15.64 12.64
N LEU A 113 14.70 15.88 11.32
CA LEU A 113 15.85 15.83 10.41
C LEU A 113 16.56 17.18 10.28
N GLY A 114 15.94 18.28 10.70
CA GLY A 114 16.54 19.62 10.68
C GLY A 114 16.81 20.18 9.28
N GLY A 115 16.17 19.63 8.24
CA GLY A 115 16.38 20.03 6.85
C GLY A 115 15.60 19.18 5.85
N ILE A 116 15.95 19.36 4.57
CA ILE A 116 15.38 18.63 3.43
C ILE A 116 16.41 17.60 2.95
N ILE A 117 15.99 16.35 2.80
CA ILE A 117 16.79 15.26 2.22
C ILE A 117 16.32 15.02 0.79
N PRO A 118 17.21 15.02 -0.23
CA PRO A 118 16.86 14.83 -1.63
C PRO A 118 16.63 13.35 -2.00
N LYS A 119 15.84 12.64 -1.19
CA LYS A 119 15.40 11.25 -1.40
C LYS A 119 14.06 11.00 -0.74
N TRP A 120 13.40 9.92 -1.14
CA TRP A 120 12.30 9.35 -0.38
C TRP A 120 12.86 8.61 0.85
N GLU A 121 12.88 9.28 1.99
CA GLU A 121 13.49 8.78 3.23
C GLU A 121 12.61 9.12 4.44
N PRO A 122 11.44 8.46 4.58
CA PRO A 122 10.62 8.61 5.77
C PRO A 122 11.34 8.10 7.03
N PRO A 123 10.95 8.56 8.23
CA PRO A 123 11.38 7.95 9.48
C PRO A 123 11.20 6.41 9.50
N LEU A 124 12.18 5.69 10.07
CA LEU A 124 12.22 4.21 10.05
C LEU A 124 10.95 3.52 10.55
N ASN A 125 10.31 4.10 11.57
CA ASN A 125 9.05 3.60 12.12
C ASN A 125 7.86 3.71 11.15
N LEU A 126 7.95 4.57 10.13
CA LEU A 126 6.88 4.86 9.17
C LEU A 126 6.94 4.02 7.88
N TYR A 127 8.10 3.47 7.51
CA TYR A 127 8.25 2.69 6.27
C TYR A 127 7.17 1.61 6.10
N ARG A 128 6.81 0.93 7.20
CA ARG A 128 5.79 -0.13 7.17
C ARG A 128 4.38 0.37 6.79
N PHE A 129 4.09 1.65 7.01
CA PHE A 129 2.79 2.28 6.71
C PHE A 129 2.77 2.97 5.36
N PHE A 130 3.93 3.06 4.72
CA PHE A 130 4.11 3.72 3.45
C PHE A 130 4.34 2.73 2.31
N ASN A 131 4.21 1.42 2.54
CA ASN A 131 4.24 0.47 1.43
C ASN A 131 3.00 0.64 0.52
N GLN A 132 3.14 0.30 -0.76
CA GLN A 132 2.09 0.47 -1.77
C GLN A 132 0.76 -0.20 -1.40
N LYS A 133 0.80 -1.43 -0.89
CA LYS A 133 -0.41 -2.19 -0.51
C LYS A 133 -1.16 -1.48 0.62
N PHE A 134 -0.44 -1.00 1.62
CA PHE A 134 -1.03 -0.31 2.77
C PHE A 134 -1.57 1.06 2.37
N VAL A 135 -0.80 1.87 1.65
CA VAL A 135 -1.22 3.20 1.19
C VAL A 135 -2.51 3.13 0.36
N GLN A 136 -2.66 2.11 -0.49
CA GLN A 136 -3.87 1.90 -1.29
C GLN A 136 -5.14 1.65 -0.44
N LEU A 137 -5.01 1.14 0.79
CA LEU A 137 -6.17 0.92 1.67
C LEU A 137 -6.71 2.20 2.29
N PHE A 138 -5.84 3.21 2.49
CA PHE A 138 -6.23 4.49 3.07
C PHE A 138 -6.50 5.54 2.00
N ILE A 139 -5.84 5.43 0.85
CA ILE A 139 -5.98 6.32 -0.30
C ILE A 139 -6.47 5.50 -1.48
N PHE A 140 -7.79 5.29 -1.51
CA PHE A 140 -8.47 4.49 -2.52
C PHE A 140 -9.34 5.34 -3.44
N ASP A 141 -9.58 4.82 -4.63
CA ASP A 141 -10.57 5.33 -5.56
C ASP A 141 -11.89 4.55 -5.42
N GLY A 142 -12.95 5.07 -6.05
CA GLY A 142 -14.27 4.45 -6.00
C GLY A 142 -14.36 3.07 -6.64
N GLU A 143 -13.40 2.70 -7.50
CA GLU A 143 -13.34 1.36 -8.10
C GLU A 143 -12.79 0.36 -7.08
N PHE A 144 -11.65 0.67 -6.45
CA PHE A 144 -11.09 -0.16 -5.39
C PHE A 144 -12.05 -0.27 -4.19
N ALA A 145 -12.79 0.79 -3.86
CA ALA A 145 -13.82 0.74 -2.82
C ALA A 145 -14.91 -0.32 -3.10
N LYS A 146 -15.35 -0.44 -4.35
CA LYS A 146 -16.32 -1.48 -4.74
C LYS A 146 -15.74 -2.87 -4.60
N ASP A 147 -14.48 -3.02 -5.01
CA ASP A 147 -13.76 -4.29 -4.95
C ASP A 147 -13.48 -4.77 -3.53
N LEU A 148 -13.25 -3.83 -2.60
CA LEU A 148 -13.08 -4.13 -1.18
C LEU A 148 -14.37 -4.66 -0.53
N LEU A 149 -15.54 -4.23 -1.02
CA LEU A 149 -16.85 -4.60 -0.49
C LEU A 149 -17.41 -5.87 -1.16
N ASP A 150 -16.80 -6.34 -2.24
CA ASP A 150 -17.21 -7.54 -2.95
C ASP A 150 -16.72 -8.82 -2.25
N SER A 151 -17.64 -9.54 -1.60
CA SER A 151 -17.38 -10.81 -0.91
C SER A 151 -16.85 -11.94 -1.81
N SER A 152 -16.90 -11.80 -3.13
CA SER A 152 -16.33 -12.75 -4.08
C SER A 152 -14.85 -12.49 -4.40
N LYS A 153 -14.34 -11.29 -4.04
CA LYS A 153 -12.95 -10.89 -4.27
C LYS A 153 -12.12 -11.08 -3.02
N THR A 154 -10.85 -11.47 -3.20
CA THR A 154 -9.89 -11.67 -2.09
C THR A 154 -9.34 -10.36 -1.52
N HIS A 155 -9.71 -9.21 -2.09
CA HIS A 155 -9.18 -7.90 -1.71
C HIS A 155 -9.49 -7.49 -0.27
N ALA A 156 -10.65 -7.85 0.27
CA ALA A 156 -10.94 -7.63 1.69
C ALA A 156 -9.99 -8.42 2.61
N SER A 157 -9.71 -9.68 2.27
CA SER A 157 -8.74 -10.51 3.02
C SER A 157 -7.33 -9.96 2.87
N GLN A 158 -6.92 -9.55 1.66
CA GLN A 158 -5.62 -8.94 1.41
C GLN A 158 -5.46 -7.59 2.13
N ALA A 159 -6.55 -6.83 2.27
CA ALA A 159 -6.59 -5.59 3.02
C ALA A 159 -6.38 -5.84 4.51
N ILE A 160 -7.05 -6.85 5.07
CA ILE A 160 -6.85 -7.33 6.45
C ILE A 160 -5.40 -7.81 6.63
N ASP A 161 -4.88 -8.65 5.74
CA ASP A 161 -3.50 -9.15 5.79
C ASP A 161 -2.47 -8.01 5.73
N SER A 162 -2.76 -6.96 4.95
CA SER A 162 -1.92 -5.77 4.85
C SER A 162 -2.03 -4.86 6.07
N LEU A 163 -3.24 -4.68 6.63
CA LEU A 163 -3.50 -3.89 7.83
C LEU A 163 -2.84 -4.52 9.07
N PHE A 164 -2.94 -5.85 9.21
CA PHE A 164 -2.32 -6.62 10.29
C PHE A 164 -0.89 -7.08 9.95
N GLN A 165 -0.37 -6.70 8.79
CA GLN A 165 1.00 -7.00 8.38
C GLN A 165 1.33 -8.51 8.41
N LEU A 166 0.34 -9.37 8.18
CA LEU A 166 0.51 -10.84 8.19
C LEU A 166 1.44 -11.30 7.06
N TYR A 167 1.61 -10.49 6.01
CA TYR A 167 2.58 -10.74 4.96
C TYR A 167 4.03 -10.74 5.46
N LEU A 168 4.36 -9.99 6.53
CA LEU A 168 5.73 -10.02 7.11
C LEU A 168 6.06 -11.39 7.69
N LEU A 169 5.07 -12.11 8.23
CA LEU A 169 5.28 -13.49 8.68
C LEU A 169 5.64 -14.41 7.51
N HIS A 170 5.06 -14.15 6.34
CA HIS A 170 5.39 -14.87 5.11
C HIS A 170 6.79 -14.50 4.59
N GLU A 171 7.15 -13.22 4.60
CA GLU A 171 8.49 -12.76 4.20
C GLU A 171 9.59 -13.30 5.13
N ILE A 172 9.37 -13.29 6.45
CA ILE A 172 10.29 -13.91 7.42
C ILE A 172 10.42 -15.40 7.16
N LYS A 173 9.31 -16.09 6.88
CA LYS A 173 9.33 -17.51 6.52
C LYS A 173 10.15 -17.74 5.25
N GLU A 174 9.92 -16.97 4.19
CA GLU A 174 10.67 -17.09 2.92
C GLU A 174 12.16 -16.79 3.11
N PHE A 175 12.49 -15.74 3.85
CA PHE A 175 13.87 -15.37 4.18
C PHE A 175 14.57 -16.48 4.97
N THR A 176 13.90 -17.01 5.99
CA THR A 176 14.42 -18.10 6.83
C THR A 176 14.57 -19.38 6.02
N ASP A 177 13.58 -19.74 5.20
CA ASP A 177 13.64 -20.91 4.32
C ASP A 177 14.80 -20.79 3.31
N LYS A 178 15.00 -19.60 2.73
CA LYS A 178 16.11 -19.34 1.80
C LYS A 178 17.47 -19.47 2.49
N HIS A 179 17.66 -18.79 3.62
CA HIS A 179 18.91 -18.89 4.38
C HIS A 179 19.16 -20.29 4.94
N TRP A 180 18.11 -21.00 5.37
CA TRP A 180 18.21 -22.38 5.81
C TRP A 180 18.68 -23.28 4.66
N ASN A 181 18.08 -23.15 3.48
CA ASN A 181 18.45 -23.92 2.29
C ASN A 181 19.88 -23.61 1.81
N GLU A 182 20.32 -22.36 1.88
CA GLU A 182 21.68 -21.95 1.54
C GLU A 182 22.71 -22.46 2.55
N ALA A 183 22.43 -22.37 3.85
CA ALA A 183 23.30 -22.87 4.92
C ALA A 183 23.40 -24.41 4.93
N THR A 184 22.32 -25.11 4.58
CA THR A 184 22.30 -26.58 4.53
C THR A 184 22.89 -27.17 3.25
N LYS A 185 22.93 -26.43 2.13
CA LYS A 185 23.64 -26.86 0.91
C LYS A 185 25.16 -26.87 1.06
N ASN A 186 25.73 -25.99 1.89
CA ASN A 186 27.19 -25.82 2.02
C ASN A 186 27.84 -26.67 3.13
N LYS A 187 27.08 -27.30 4.04
CA LYS A 187 27.59 -28.21 5.09
C LYS A 187 27.37 -29.69 4.72
N ALA A 188 27.99 -30.12 3.63
CA ALA A 188 27.92 -31.49 3.12
C ALA A 188 28.83 -32.47 3.89
N SER A 189 28.71 -32.59 5.22
CA SER A 189 29.39 -33.66 5.98
C SER A 189 28.47 -34.54 6.86
N GLU A 190 27.17 -34.29 6.91
CA GLU A 190 26.20 -35.16 7.62
C GLU A 190 24.94 -35.43 6.78
N GLN A 191 25.12 -36.08 5.63
CA GLN A 191 24.04 -36.36 4.67
C GLN A 191 22.85 -37.13 5.28
N ARG A 192 23.05 -38.03 6.27
CA ARG A 192 21.95 -38.84 6.84
C ARG A 192 21.00 -38.09 7.76
N GLY A 193 21.49 -37.12 8.55
CA GLY A 193 20.66 -36.28 9.42
C GLY A 193 19.84 -35.27 8.62
N LEU A 194 20.46 -34.71 7.57
CA LEU A 194 19.87 -33.71 6.68
C LEU A 194 18.69 -34.27 5.88
N THR A 195 18.87 -35.45 5.26
CA THR A 195 17.80 -36.10 4.48
C THR A 195 16.60 -36.48 5.35
N ARG A 196 16.83 -36.87 6.61
CA ARG A 196 15.75 -37.22 7.55
C ARG A 196 14.92 -36.01 7.95
N GLN A 197 15.55 -34.87 8.21
CA GLN A 197 14.82 -33.62 8.51
C GLN A 197 14.14 -33.04 7.27
N GLN A 198 14.79 -33.06 6.10
CA GLN A 198 14.17 -32.66 4.82
C GLN A 198 12.95 -33.51 4.50
N ASN A 199 13.03 -34.84 4.66
CA ASN A 199 11.88 -35.72 4.45
C ASN A 199 10.76 -35.46 5.46
N LYS A 200 11.09 -35.10 6.71
CA LYS A 200 10.09 -34.73 7.72
C LYS A 200 9.40 -33.40 7.39
N VAL A 201 10.16 -32.40 6.94
CA VAL A 201 9.62 -31.11 6.50
C VAL A 201 8.77 -31.28 5.24
N ASN A 202 9.22 -32.08 4.28
CA ASN A 202 8.45 -32.38 3.07
C ASN A 202 7.16 -33.13 3.41
N GLY A 203 7.22 -34.14 4.29
CA GLY A 203 6.02 -34.85 4.75
C GLY A 203 5.04 -33.94 5.49
N LEU A 204 5.53 -32.99 6.29
CA LEU A 204 4.68 -31.98 6.94
C LEU A 204 4.06 -31.00 5.92
N ARG A 205 4.82 -30.58 4.89
CA ARG A 205 4.31 -29.73 3.81
C ARG A 205 3.24 -30.43 2.97
N GLU A 206 3.44 -31.71 2.66
CA GLU A 206 2.44 -32.54 1.99
C GLU A 206 1.19 -32.69 2.85
N ARG A 207 1.35 -32.91 4.16
CA ARG A 207 0.23 -33.01 5.09
C ARG A 207 -0.55 -31.70 5.20
N ILE A 208 0.13 -30.55 5.21
CA ILE A 208 -0.53 -29.24 5.18
C ILE A 208 -1.35 -29.09 3.89
N LYS A 209 -0.76 -29.39 2.71
CA LYS A 209 -1.49 -29.37 1.43
C LYS A 209 -2.72 -30.28 1.44
N GLU A 210 -2.59 -31.48 2.00
CA GLU A 210 -3.69 -32.44 2.11
C GLU A 210 -4.82 -31.90 3.00
N VAL A 211 -4.48 -31.30 4.14
CA VAL A 211 -5.44 -30.72 5.08
C VAL A 211 -6.10 -29.48 4.49
N GLU A 212 -5.36 -28.63 3.79
CA GLU A 212 -5.92 -27.47 3.07
C GLU A 212 -6.87 -27.91 1.94
N GLY A 213 -6.51 -28.94 1.17
CA GLY A 213 -7.38 -29.51 0.14
C GLY A 213 -8.68 -30.08 0.74
N LYS A 214 -8.58 -30.75 1.90
CA LYS A 214 -9.76 -31.25 2.64
C LYS A 214 -10.61 -30.11 3.19
N LYS A 215 -9.99 -29.03 3.68
CA LYS A 215 -10.69 -27.83 4.14
C LYS A 215 -11.45 -27.17 3.00
N ASN A 216 -10.81 -26.98 1.86
CA ASN A 216 -11.43 -26.34 0.68
C ASN A 216 -12.60 -27.17 0.15
N LYS A 217 -12.45 -28.50 0.02
CA LYS A 217 -13.56 -29.39 -0.34
C LYS A 217 -14.72 -29.31 0.65
N LYS A 218 -14.44 -29.32 1.96
CA LYS A 218 -15.49 -29.16 2.97
C LYS A 218 -16.14 -27.78 2.94
N GLN A 219 -15.41 -26.72 2.58
CA GLN A 219 -15.97 -25.38 2.39
C GLN A 219 -16.86 -25.30 1.13
N GLU A 220 -16.48 -25.96 0.05
CA GLU A 220 -17.31 -26.12 -1.16
C GLU A 220 -18.58 -26.92 -0.84
N GLU A 221 -18.48 -28.06 -0.15
CA GLU A 221 -19.62 -28.85 0.31
C GLU A 221 -20.53 -28.04 1.25
N LEU A 222 -19.97 -27.27 2.19
CA LEU A 222 -20.74 -26.39 3.07
C LEU A 222 -21.49 -25.29 2.29
N SER A 223 -20.88 -24.77 1.21
CA SER A 223 -21.52 -23.78 0.34
C SER A 223 -22.66 -24.36 -0.51
N LEU A 224 -22.65 -25.69 -0.76
CA LEU A 224 -23.70 -26.42 -1.45
C LEU A 224 -24.84 -26.84 -0.50
N ILE A 225 -24.53 -27.13 0.75
CA ILE A 225 -25.51 -27.57 1.78
C ILE A 225 -26.23 -26.37 2.41
N VAL A 226 -25.56 -25.22 2.52
CA VAL A 226 -26.16 -24.00 3.06
C VAL A 226 -26.45 -23.02 1.92
N PRO A 227 -27.67 -23.03 1.34
CA PRO A 227 -28.03 -22.02 0.35
C PRO A 227 -27.87 -20.62 0.95
N LYS A 228 -27.35 -19.67 0.16
CA LYS A 228 -27.11 -18.27 0.57
C LYS A 228 -28.31 -17.61 1.28
N SER A 229 -29.52 -18.11 1.05
CA SER A 229 -30.77 -17.70 1.72
C SER A 229 -30.87 -18.05 3.21
N ILE A 230 -30.18 -19.10 3.70
CA ILE A 230 -30.20 -19.53 5.10
C ILE A 230 -29.17 -18.75 5.93
N ILE A 231 -27.98 -18.49 5.38
CA ILE A 231 -26.95 -17.64 6.04
C ILE A 231 -27.47 -16.22 6.25
N ALA A 232 -28.24 -15.68 5.29
CA ALA A 232 -28.90 -14.38 5.43
C ALA A 232 -29.97 -14.36 6.55
N ARG A 233 -30.72 -15.46 6.73
CA ARG A 233 -31.74 -15.57 7.79
C ARG A 233 -31.15 -15.75 9.18
N ILE A 234 -30.07 -16.51 9.34
CA ILE A 234 -29.42 -16.71 10.65
C ILE A 234 -28.78 -15.41 11.16
N ARG A 235 -28.24 -14.58 10.26
CA ARG A 235 -27.63 -13.28 10.63
C ARG A 235 -28.65 -12.24 11.13
N ILE A 236 -29.93 -12.36 10.72
CA ILE A 236 -31.01 -11.49 11.19
C ILE A 236 -31.47 -11.88 12.60
N TYR A 237 -31.38 -13.16 12.98
CA TYR A 237 -31.84 -13.65 14.29
C TYR A 237 -30.82 -13.50 15.43
N LEU A 238 -29.54 -13.25 15.13
CA LEU A 238 -28.49 -13.06 16.15
C LEU A 238 -28.17 -11.59 16.45
N ASN A 239 -28.80 -10.64 15.75
CA ASN A 239 -28.64 -9.19 15.92
C ASN A 239 -29.91 -8.50 16.47
N ASN A 240 -30.87 -9.28 17.00
CA ASN A 240 -31.94 -8.81 17.89
C ASN A 240 -31.66 -9.32 19.31
#